data_AF-A0AAD6V4N2-F1
#
_entry.id   AF-A0AAD6V4N2-F1
#
_cell.length_a   1.000
_cell.length_b   1.000
_cell.length_c   1.000
_cell.angle_alpha   90.00
_cell.angle_beta   90.00
_cell.angle_gamma   90.00
#
_symmetry.space_group_name_H-M   'P 1'
#
loop_
_entity.id
_entity.type
_entity.pdbx_description
1 polymer ?
#
loop_
_entity_poly.entity_id
_entity_poly.type
_entity_poly.pdbx_seq_one_letter_code
_entity_poly.pdbx_strand_id
1 'polypeptide(L)'
;MIRKHIEHMEARKEDDRDEAELVKNVKPLLEQAEKILNETNGAIHGADPDNRLTNTAKRNMLDHKASPEEQRLAEALKVMIEEVGGTIEWARDKLDSFPKAKRDLGPLLDALGQPLTQIVGGVGLLLAGVLNLLGSLLKGLGLDGLLKGIYAATGLDKIYKGLGLDKMMKY
;
A
#
# COMPACT_ATOMS: atom_id res chain seq x y z
N MET A 1 -7.73 4.90 14.91
CA MET A 1 -8.43 6.21 14.88
C MET A 1 -9.49 6.24 13.79
N ILE A 2 -9.15 6.04 12.50
CA ILE A 2 -10.14 5.96 11.40
C ILE A 2 -11.16 4.84 11.63
N ARG A 3 -10.69 3.60 11.89
CA ARG A 3 -11.56 2.44 12.18
C ARG A 3 -12.60 2.74 13.26
N LYS A 4 -12.15 3.30 14.39
CA LYS A 4 -13.02 3.68 15.51
C LYS A 4 -14.17 4.61 15.11
N HIS A 5 -13.91 5.62 14.27
CA HIS A 5 -14.97 6.54 13.85
C HIS A 5 -16.00 5.88 12.93
N ILE A 6 -15.53 5.02 12.01
CA ILE A 6 -16.40 4.27 11.10
C ILE A 6 -17.21 3.22 11.87
N GLU A 7 -16.58 2.42 12.72
CA GLU A 7 -17.26 1.41 13.55
C GLU A 7 -18.30 2.04 14.48
N HIS A 8 -17.96 3.18 15.09
CA HIS A 8 -18.91 3.92 15.93
C HIS A 8 -20.12 4.41 15.12
N MET A 9 -19.92 4.82 13.87
CA MET A 9 -21.01 5.20 12.99
C MET A 9 -21.88 4.00 12.60
N GLU A 10 -21.27 2.87 12.26
CA GLU A 10 -22.00 1.63 11.92
C GLU A 10 -22.84 1.10 13.08
N ALA A 11 -22.35 1.23 14.32
CA ALA A 11 -23.05 0.78 15.52
C ALA A 11 -24.29 1.62 15.87
N ARG A 12 -24.46 2.81 15.30
CA ARG A 12 -25.67 3.64 15.49
C ARG A 12 -26.85 3.09 14.69
N LYS A 13 -28.06 3.33 15.20
CA LYS A 13 -29.30 3.10 14.44
C LYS A 13 -29.29 3.94 13.17
N GLU A 14 -29.95 3.46 12.13
CA GLU A 14 -29.88 4.07 10.80
C GLU A 14 -30.27 5.55 10.80
N ASP A 15 -31.36 5.89 11.50
CA ASP A 15 -31.86 7.27 11.62
C ASP A 15 -30.92 8.20 12.42
N ASP A 16 -30.02 7.63 13.24
CA ASP A 16 -29.08 8.37 14.10
C ASP A 16 -27.68 8.51 13.45
N ARG A 17 -27.49 8.01 12.23
CA ARG A 17 -26.21 8.06 11.52
C ARG A 17 -25.99 9.44 10.91
N ASP A 18 -24.99 10.16 11.43
CA ASP A 18 -24.57 11.46 10.91
C ASP A 18 -23.32 11.35 10.03
N GLU A 19 -23.53 11.17 8.74
CA GLU A 19 -22.43 11.10 7.77
C GLU A 19 -21.56 12.36 7.74
N ALA A 20 -22.09 13.54 8.05
CA ALA A 20 -21.30 14.77 8.09
C ALA A 20 -20.36 14.79 9.31
N GLU A 21 -20.81 14.26 10.45
CA GLU A 21 -19.95 14.04 11.62
C GLU A 21 -18.82 13.05 11.29
N LEU A 22 -19.12 11.95 10.57
CA LEU A 22 -18.10 11.00 10.14
C LEU A 22 -17.04 11.69 9.27
N VAL A 23 -17.47 12.45 8.25
CA VAL A 23 -16.57 13.19 7.36
C VAL A 23 -15.68 14.14 8.16
N LYS A 24 -16.28 14.93 9.06
CA LYS A 24 -15.57 15.90 9.91
C LYS A 24 -14.46 15.25 10.74
N ASN A 25 -14.70 14.04 11.25
CA ASN A 25 -13.75 13.33 12.10
C ASN A 25 -12.67 12.57 11.30
N VAL A 26 -13.04 11.98 10.16
CA VAL A 26 -12.13 11.10 9.39
C VAL A 26 -11.26 11.88 8.41
N LYS A 27 -11.80 12.92 7.76
CA LYS A 27 -11.07 13.74 6.78
C LYS A 27 -9.70 14.23 7.26
N PRO A 28 -9.55 14.87 8.43
CA PRO A 28 -8.23 15.35 8.89
C PRO A 28 -7.23 14.22 9.13
N LEU A 29 -7.69 13.01 9.46
CA LEU A 29 -6.82 11.85 9.64
C LEU A 29 -6.30 11.34 8.30
N LEU A 30 -7.13 11.36 7.25
CA LEU A 30 -6.72 10.98 5.90
C LEU A 30 -5.73 12.00 5.31
N GLU A 31 -5.99 13.29 5.47
CA GLU A 31 -5.08 14.36 5.03
C GLU A 31 -3.71 14.25 5.73
N GLN A 32 -3.71 13.92 7.04
CA GLN A 32 -2.47 13.68 7.77
C GLN A 32 -1.76 12.41 7.27
N ALA A 33 -2.49 11.33 7.02
CA ALA A 33 -1.91 10.10 6.49
C ALA A 33 -1.28 10.32 5.09
N GLU A 34 -1.96 11.07 4.22
CA GLU A 34 -1.45 11.42 2.89
C GLU A 34 -0.15 12.20 2.98
N LYS A 35 -0.10 13.19 3.87
CA LYS A 35 1.10 13.99 4.12
C LYS A 35 2.28 13.10 4.57
N ILE A 36 2.05 12.23 5.54
CA ILE A 36 3.10 11.32 6.07
C ILE A 36 3.59 10.35 4.98
N LEU A 37 2.68 9.80 4.19
CA LEU A 37 3.03 8.90 3.09
C LEU A 37 3.86 9.62 2.02
N ASN A 38 3.49 10.85 1.66
CA ASN A 38 4.26 11.65 0.69
C ASN A 38 5.65 12.03 1.22
N GLU A 39 5.76 12.44 2.48
CA GLU A 39 7.05 12.72 3.14
C GLU A 39 7.93 11.45 3.19
N THR A 40 7.35 10.31 3.54
CA THR A 40 8.05 9.01 3.57
C THR A 40 8.53 8.61 2.18
N ASN A 41 7.67 8.74 1.18
CA ASN A 41 8.02 8.47 -0.21
C ASN A 41 9.18 9.35 -0.68
N GLY A 42 9.15 10.64 -0.36
CA GLY A 42 10.24 11.58 -0.65
C GLY A 42 11.54 11.20 0.06
N ALA A 43 11.48 10.80 1.33
CA ALA A 43 12.66 10.36 2.09
C ALA A 43 13.30 9.09 1.49
N ILE A 44 12.49 8.13 1.04
CA ILE A 44 12.98 6.91 0.38
C ILE A 44 13.68 7.24 -0.94
N HIS A 45 13.07 8.07 -1.78
CA HIS A 45 13.70 8.49 -3.03
C HIS A 45 14.97 9.31 -2.80
N GLY A 46 14.99 10.17 -1.77
CA GLY A 46 16.16 10.94 -1.38
C GLY A 46 17.29 10.11 -0.78
N ALA A 47 16.99 8.93 -0.22
CA ALA A 47 17.99 8.02 0.32
C ALA A 47 18.76 7.24 -0.76
N ASP A 48 18.20 7.10 -1.97
CA ASP A 48 18.81 6.37 -3.09
C ASP A 48 18.60 7.08 -4.45
N PRO A 49 19.05 8.33 -4.61
CA PRO A 49 18.74 9.16 -5.78
C PRO A 49 19.35 8.60 -7.08
N ASP A 50 20.44 7.85 -6.99
CA ASP A 50 21.15 7.24 -8.12
C ASP A 50 20.90 5.72 -8.25
N ASN A 51 19.95 5.17 -7.48
CA ASN A 51 19.59 3.76 -7.45
C ASN A 51 20.75 2.82 -7.05
N ARG A 52 21.80 3.28 -6.37
CA ARG A 52 22.92 2.43 -5.95
C ARG A 52 22.51 1.37 -4.94
N LEU A 53 21.71 1.74 -3.95
CA LEU A 53 21.19 0.80 -2.94
C LEU A 53 20.24 -0.19 -3.61
N THR A 54 19.33 0.31 -4.44
CA THR A 54 18.40 -0.48 -5.24
C THR A 54 19.11 -1.49 -6.13
N ASN A 55 20.15 -1.06 -6.84
CA ASN A 55 20.95 -1.95 -7.70
C ASN A 55 21.75 -2.98 -6.90
N THR A 56 22.20 -2.64 -5.70
CA THR A 56 22.91 -3.57 -4.81
C THR A 56 21.96 -4.64 -4.29
N ALA A 57 20.80 -4.26 -3.80
CA ALA A 57 19.79 -5.20 -3.35
C ALA A 57 19.27 -6.09 -4.50
N LYS A 58 19.10 -5.55 -5.71
CA LYS A 58 18.82 -6.36 -6.91
C LYS A 58 19.90 -7.40 -7.22
N ARG A 59 21.18 -7.11 -6.98
CA ARG A 59 22.26 -8.11 -7.11
C ARG A 59 22.21 -9.14 -5.97
N ASN A 60 22.06 -8.69 -4.73
CA ASN A 60 21.89 -9.58 -3.57
C ASN A 60 20.71 -10.54 -3.76
N MET A 61 19.64 -10.05 -4.40
CA MET A 61 18.48 -10.83 -4.81
C MET A 61 18.85 -11.94 -5.80
N LEU A 62 19.55 -11.62 -6.89
CA LEU A 62 20.00 -12.62 -7.89
C LEU A 62 20.94 -13.66 -7.27
N ASP A 63 21.71 -13.24 -6.28
CA ASP A 63 22.66 -14.11 -5.58
C ASP A 63 22.05 -14.87 -4.39
N HIS A 64 20.76 -14.67 -4.09
CA HIS A 64 20.05 -15.22 -2.93
C HIS A 64 20.71 -14.91 -1.57
N LYS A 65 21.28 -13.71 -1.42
CA LYS A 65 22.02 -13.26 -0.22
C LYS A 65 21.38 -12.03 0.43
N ALA A 66 20.12 -12.16 0.87
CA ALA A 66 19.45 -11.06 1.55
C ALA A 66 20.15 -10.73 2.89
N SER A 67 20.50 -9.46 3.12
CA SER A 67 21.10 -9.01 4.37
C SER A 67 20.07 -8.93 5.51
N PRO A 68 20.50 -8.90 6.78
CA PRO A 68 19.60 -8.66 7.91
C PRO A 68 18.85 -7.32 7.80
N GLU A 69 19.50 -6.27 7.29
CA GLU A 69 18.91 -4.95 7.07
C GLU A 69 17.78 -5.02 6.06
N GLU A 70 18.01 -5.73 4.96
CA GLU A 70 17.04 -6.01 3.92
C GLU A 70 15.83 -6.79 4.50
N GLN A 71 16.06 -7.84 5.30
CA GLN A 71 14.97 -8.57 5.97
C GLN A 71 14.14 -7.71 6.93
N ARG A 72 14.77 -6.79 7.68
CA ARG A 72 14.02 -5.85 8.53
C ARG A 72 13.16 -4.89 7.72
N LEU A 73 13.68 -4.43 6.59
CA LEU A 73 12.97 -3.54 5.68
C LEU A 73 11.76 -4.24 5.03
N ALA A 74 11.89 -5.53 4.72
CA ALA A 74 10.79 -6.38 4.28
C ALA A 74 9.63 -6.43 5.28
N GLU A 75 9.96 -6.67 6.56
CA GLU A 75 8.93 -6.77 7.60
C GLU A 75 8.24 -5.41 7.82
N ALA A 76 9.00 -4.32 7.77
CA ALA A 76 8.43 -2.97 7.83
C ALA A 76 7.45 -2.69 6.67
N LEU A 77 7.78 -3.11 5.44
CA LEU A 77 6.88 -3.02 4.30
C LEU A 77 5.62 -3.85 4.47
N LYS A 78 5.77 -5.08 4.96
CA LYS A 78 4.66 -5.99 5.20
C LYS A 78 3.67 -5.36 6.19
N VAL A 79 4.16 -4.89 7.34
CA VAL A 79 3.34 -4.21 8.35
C VAL A 79 2.67 -2.97 7.76
N MET A 80 3.39 -2.18 6.96
CA MET A 80 2.80 -1.00 6.32
C MET A 80 1.64 -1.37 5.38
N ILE A 81 1.77 -2.45 4.59
CA ILE A 81 0.71 -2.90 3.69
C ILE A 81 -0.49 -3.46 4.46
N GLU A 82 -0.24 -4.28 5.48
CA GLU A 82 -1.28 -4.85 6.34
C GLU A 82 -2.07 -3.75 7.05
N GLU A 83 -1.37 -2.82 7.71
CA GLU A 83 -2.01 -1.81 8.52
C GLU A 83 -2.58 -0.66 7.68
N VAL A 84 -1.79 -0.08 6.78
CA VAL A 84 -2.22 1.09 5.99
C VAL A 84 -3.07 0.64 4.81
N GLY A 85 -2.55 -0.27 3.98
CA GLY A 85 -3.29 -0.79 2.83
C GLY A 85 -4.59 -1.49 3.24
N GLY A 86 -4.51 -2.37 4.23
CA GLY A 86 -5.69 -3.04 4.78
C GLY A 86 -6.71 -2.08 5.39
N THR A 87 -6.28 -0.99 6.05
CA THR A 87 -7.22 0.02 6.57
C THR A 87 -7.87 0.85 5.46
N ILE A 88 -7.16 1.15 4.37
CA ILE A 88 -7.73 1.88 3.22
C ILE A 88 -8.84 1.04 2.59
N GLU A 89 -8.58 -0.23 2.31
CA GLU A 89 -9.56 -1.11 1.67
C GLU A 89 -10.76 -1.35 2.58
N TRP A 90 -10.51 -1.68 3.85
CA TRP A 90 -11.57 -1.82 4.84
C TRP A 90 -12.43 -0.54 4.95
N ALA A 91 -11.80 0.65 4.94
CA ALA A 91 -12.55 1.90 5.04
C ALA A 91 -13.40 2.16 3.79
N ARG A 92 -12.90 1.83 2.59
CA ARG A 92 -13.69 1.91 1.35
C ARG A 92 -14.92 1.03 1.41
N ASP A 93 -14.74 -0.24 1.78
CA ASP A 93 -15.84 -1.21 1.88
C ASP A 93 -16.90 -0.74 2.87
N LYS A 94 -16.49 -0.20 4.02
CA LYS A 94 -17.43 0.32 5.01
C LYS A 94 -18.17 1.57 4.53
N LEU A 95 -17.51 2.45 3.80
CA LEU A 95 -18.11 3.66 3.26
C LEU A 95 -19.17 3.38 2.19
N ASP A 96 -19.25 2.19 1.61
CA ASP A 96 -20.35 1.82 0.71
C ASP A 96 -21.73 1.91 1.37
N SER A 97 -21.79 1.78 2.70
CA SER A 97 -23.01 1.95 3.48
C SER A 97 -23.34 3.43 3.82
N PHE A 98 -22.47 4.36 3.44
CA PHE A 98 -22.55 5.79 3.78
C PHE A 98 -22.31 6.65 2.52
N PRO A 99 -23.31 6.85 1.65
CA PRO A 99 -23.12 7.42 0.32
C PRO A 99 -22.62 8.88 0.32
N LYS A 100 -23.01 9.70 1.31
CA LYS A 100 -22.51 11.08 1.43
C LYS A 100 -21.07 11.07 1.94
N ALA A 101 -20.77 10.28 2.96
CA ALA A 101 -19.42 10.16 3.49
C ALA A 101 -18.45 9.57 2.44
N LYS A 102 -18.90 8.57 1.67
CA LYS A 102 -18.12 7.99 0.56
C LYS A 102 -17.76 9.03 -0.49
N ARG A 103 -18.69 9.90 -0.86
CA ARG A 103 -18.43 10.97 -1.84
C ARG A 103 -17.30 11.90 -1.38
N ASP A 104 -17.25 12.20 -0.09
CA ASP A 104 -16.32 13.20 0.44
C ASP A 104 -14.99 12.59 0.93
N LEU A 105 -15.00 11.34 1.42
CA LEU A 105 -13.83 10.62 1.94
C LEU A 105 -13.19 9.65 0.93
N GLY A 106 -13.97 9.12 -0.01
CA GLY A 106 -13.48 8.19 -1.03
C GLY A 106 -12.30 8.73 -1.83
N PRO A 107 -12.37 9.96 -2.38
CA PRO A 107 -11.23 10.54 -3.09
C PRO A 107 -9.97 10.70 -2.24
N LEU A 108 -10.11 10.95 -0.93
CA LEU A 108 -8.98 11.05 -0.01
C LEU A 108 -8.35 9.68 0.26
N LEU A 109 -9.17 8.63 0.42
CA LEU A 109 -8.69 7.25 0.51
C LEU A 109 -7.95 6.84 -0.76
N ASP A 110 -8.46 7.24 -1.93
CA ASP A 110 -7.83 6.97 -3.23
C ASP A 110 -6.46 7.66 -3.36
N ALA A 111 -6.35 8.90 -2.87
CA ALA A 111 -5.10 9.67 -2.88
C ALA A 111 -3.97 8.99 -2.08
N LEU A 112 -4.29 8.20 -1.05
CA LEU A 112 -3.30 7.43 -0.29
C LEU A 112 -2.67 6.28 -1.10
N GLY A 113 -3.40 5.77 -2.10
CA GLY A 113 -2.98 4.60 -2.87
C GLY A 113 -1.70 4.82 -3.68
N GLN A 114 -1.56 6.01 -4.29
CA GLN A 114 -0.38 6.33 -5.11
C GLN A 114 0.93 6.35 -4.31
N PRO A 115 1.08 7.15 -3.23
CA PRO A 115 2.32 7.18 -2.47
C PRO A 115 2.60 5.83 -1.80
N LEU A 116 1.57 5.09 -1.35
CA LEU A 116 1.74 3.73 -0.85
C LEU A 116 2.34 2.80 -1.93
N THR A 117 1.81 2.85 -3.16
CA THR A 117 2.35 2.11 -4.31
C THR A 117 3.80 2.46 -4.59
N GLN A 118 4.16 3.74 -4.53
CA GLN A 118 5.50 4.22 -4.82
C GLN A 118 6.51 3.80 -3.74
N ILE A 119 6.13 3.88 -2.45
CA ILE A 119 6.95 3.39 -1.34
C ILE A 119 7.21 1.89 -1.50
N VAL A 120 6.14 1.11 -1.69
CA VAL A 120 6.27 -0.34 -1.84
C VAL A 120 7.02 -0.70 -3.12
N GLY A 121 6.87 0.05 -4.20
CA GLY A 121 7.63 -0.17 -5.43
C GLY A 121 9.12 0.14 -5.28
N GLY A 122 9.45 1.29 -4.69
CA GLY A 122 10.83 1.72 -4.46
C GLY A 122 11.60 0.76 -3.54
N VAL A 123 10.93 0.27 -2.50
CA VAL A 123 11.55 -0.62 -1.50
C VAL A 123 11.37 -2.10 -1.86
N GLY A 124 10.27 -2.49 -2.50
CA GLY A 124 9.96 -3.88 -2.84
C GLY A 124 10.87 -4.45 -3.93
N LEU A 125 11.49 -3.60 -4.76
CA LEU A 125 12.55 -4.00 -5.68
C LEU A 125 13.81 -4.55 -4.99
N LEU A 126 13.93 -4.37 -3.67
CA LEU A 126 15.10 -4.80 -2.93
C LEU A 126 15.10 -6.33 -2.70
N LEU A 127 13.95 -7.04 -2.76
CA LEU A 127 13.85 -8.41 -2.20
C LEU A 127 12.88 -9.38 -2.90
N ALA A 128 13.39 -10.42 -3.57
CA ALA A 128 12.58 -11.45 -4.27
C ALA A 128 11.66 -12.27 -3.35
N GLY A 129 12.11 -12.65 -2.16
CA GLY A 129 11.26 -13.37 -1.19
C GLY A 129 10.09 -12.52 -0.70
N VAL A 130 10.28 -11.21 -0.71
CA VAL A 130 9.30 -10.22 -0.26
C VAL A 130 8.30 -9.95 -1.36
N LEU A 131 8.68 -9.88 -2.64
CA LEU A 131 7.72 -9.73 -3.73
C LEU A 131 6.70 -10.87 -3.79
N ASN A 132 7.11 -12.11 -3.51
CA ASN A 132 6.19 -13.24 -3.41
C ASN A 132 5.29 -13.14 -2.16
N LEU A 133 5.86 -12.80 -1.00
CA LEU A 133 5.10 -12.59 0.23
C LEU A 133 4.09 -11.44 0.07
N LEU A 134 4.53 -10.30 -0.44
CA LEU A 134 3.71 -9.13 -0.76
C LEU A 134 2.65 -9.45 -1.79
N GLY A 135 2.98 -10.21 -2.84
CA GLY A 135 2.01 -10.67 -3.82
C GLY A 135 0.91 -11.52 -3.17
N SER A 136 1.28 -12.46 -2.30
CA SER A 136 0.31 -13.28 -1.57
C SER A 136 -0.52 -12.47 -0.57
N LEU A 137 0.10 -11.53 0.12
CA LEU A 137 -0.53 -10.65 1.10
C LEU A 137 -1.52 -9.69 0.44
N LEU A 138 -1.08 -8.98 -0.61
CA LEU A 138 -1.91 -8.03 -1.34
C LEU A 138 -3.13 -8.74 -1.94
N LYS A 139 -2.96 -9.94 -2.51
CA LYS A 139 -4.09 -10.76 -2.98
C LYS A 139 -5.02 -11.16 -1.84
N GLY A 140 -4.46 -11.60 -0.70
CA GLY A 140 -5.25 -11.98 0.48
C GLY A 140 -6.06 -10.83 1.08
N LEU A 141 -5.60 -9.59 0.90
CA LEU A 141 -6.26 -8.37 1.36
C LEU A 141 -7.17 -7.72 0.29
N GLY A 142 -7.29 -8.30 -0.91
CA GLY A 142 -8.06 -7.69 -2.02
C GLY A 142 -7.39 -6.47 -2.68
N LEU A 143 -6.12 -6.21 -2.39
CA LEU A 143 -5.35 -5.05 -2.87
C LEU A 143 -4.77 -5.27 -4.27
N ASP A 144 -5.53 -5.85 -5.21
CA ASP A 144 -5.09 -6.19 -6.56
C ASP A 144 -4.68 -4.95 -7.38
N GLY A 145 -5.33 -3.81 -7.14
CA GLY A 145 -4.98 -2.53 -7.76
C GLY A 145 -3.59 -2.05 -7.34
N LEU A 146 -3.27 -2.18 -6.05
CA LEU A 146 -1.94 -1.84 -5.51
C LEU A 146 -0.88 -2.79 -6.08
N LEU A 147 -1.15 -4.09 -6.15
CA LEU A 147 -0.25 -5.07 -6.77
C LEU A 147 0.05 -4.72 -8.24
N LYS A 148 -0.98 -4.40 -9.04
CA LYS A 148 -0.81 -3.93 -10.43
C LYS A 148 -0.02 -2.64 -10.53
N GLY A 149 -0.29 -1.68 -9.63
CA GLY A 149 0.43 -0.42 -9.54
C GLY A 149 1.91 -0.61 -9.25
N ILE A 150 2.25 -1.52 -8.32
CA ILE A 150 3.64 -1.86 -8.02
C ILE A 150 4.31 -2.47 -9.24
N TYR A 151 3.68 -3.44 -9.91
CA TYR A 151 4.25 -4.03 -11.14
C TYR A 151 4.51 -3.00 -12.24
N ALA A 152 3.59 -2.06 -12.44
CA ALA A 152 3.74 -0.99 -13.42
C ALA A 152 4.85 0.02 -13.04
N ALA A 153 4.89 0.45 -11.78
CA ALA A 153 5.85 1.44 -11.29
C ALA A 153 7.29 0.90 -11.27
N THR A 154 7.45 -0.39 -11.03
CA THR A 154 8.76 -1.05 -10.91
C THR A 154 9.28 -1.63 -12.23
N GLY A 155 8.40 -1.78 -13.23
CA GLY A 155 8.73 -2.50 -14.46
C GLY A 155 9.01 -3.99 -14.23
N LEU A 156 8.57 -4.54 -13.10
CA LEU A 156 8.72 -5.96 -12.78
C LEU A 156 8.06 -6.85 -13.84
N ASP A 157 6.98 -6.38 -14.47
CA ASP A 157 6.35 -7.05 -15.62
C ASP A 157 7.33 -7.29 -16.77
N LYS A 158 8.26 -6.36 -17.00
CA LYS A 158 9.33 -6.46 -18.01
C LYS A 158 10.46 -7.37 -17.55
N ILE A 159 10.79 -7.39 -16.26
CA ILE A 159 11.80 -8.28 -15.68
C ILE A 159 11.31 -9.74 -15.74
N TYR A 160 10.08 -10.02 -15.31
CA TYR A 160 9.50 -11.37 -15.38
C TYR A 160 9.33 -11.86 -16.82
N LYS A 161 8.92 -10.97 -17.76
CA LYS A 161 8.89 -11.30 -19.20
C LYS A 161 10.29 -11.53 -19.78
N GLY A 162 11.28 -10.73 -19.40
CA GLY A 162 12.67 -10.86 -19.86
C GLY A 162 13.35 -12.14 -19.35
N LEU A 163 12.93 -12.66 -18.21
CA LEU A 163 13.40 -13.92 -17.62
C LEU A 163 12.60 -15.15 -18.08
N GLY A 164 11.56 -14.99 -18.91
CA GLY A 164 10.70 -16.09 -19.37
C GLY A 164 9.84 -16.74 -18.26
N LEU A 165 9.71 -16.05 -17.13
CA LEU A 165 8.95 -16.49 -15.94
C LEU A 165 7.46 -16.13 -16.04
N ASP A 166 7.05 -15.39 -17.07
CA ASP A 166 5.66 -15.10 -17.41
C ASP A 166 4.82 -16.35 -17.66
N LYS A 167 5.46 -17.44 -18.11
CA LYS A 167 4.83 -18.76 -18.28
C LYS A 167 4.52 -19.48 -16.97
N MET A 168 5.21 -19.13 -15.87
CA MET A 168 5.05 -19.74 -14.55
C MET A 168 3.95 -19.07 -13.71
N MET A 169 3.48 -17.88 -14.11
CA MET A 169 2.41 -17.13 -13.42
C MET A 169 1.01 -17.39 -14.00
N LYS A 170 0.86 -18.39 -14.88
CA LYS A 170 -0.44 -18.89 -15.32
C LYS A 170 -0.89 -20.05 -14.42
N TYR A 171 -1.38 -19.74 -13.23
CA TYR A 171 -2.33 -20.56 -12.47
C TYR A 171 -3.23 -19.64 -11.64
#